data_AF-A0A352SGY8-F1
#
_entry.id   AF-A0A352SGY8-F1
#
_cell.length_a   1.000
_cell.length_b   1.000
_cell.length_c   1.000
_cell.angle_alpha   90.00
_cell.angle_beta   90.00
_cell.angle_gamma   90.00
#
_symmetry.space_group_name_H-M   'P 1'
#
loop_
_entity.id
_entity.type
_entity.pdbx_description
1 polymer ?
#
loop_
_entity_poly.entity_id
_entity_poly.type
_entity_poly.pdbx_seq_one_letter_code
_entity_poly.pdbx_strand_id
1 'polypeptide(L)'
;SGITEVNPLPAHYYCEKCHYSDFDSDEVKAFAGSSGFDMPPKKCPNCGAELVRDGHDIPFETFLGFYGDKEPDIDLNFSGEYQSKAHAYTEVIFGAGQTFRAGTVGTLADKTAYGYVKNYFEEKGIPKRTVEIERLLEGCVGVRRTTGQHPGGIVVLPMGWTIDTFTPVQHPANDQTTSIITTHFDYHKIDHNLLKLDILGHDDPTIIKMLEDLTGVNALNIPLDDEQVLSLFNNTSALGVTPDDLMGLDLGSLGVPEFGTEFVMQMLRDTKPKNFSDLVRISGLSHGTDVWLNNAQYYIARGDCTLSTAICTRDDIMTYLIHTGVEDGTAFNIMEKVRKGLVAKGKVPQWEEWKETMKQAGVPDWYIESCGKIKYMFPKAHAVAYVMMAFRIAYFKVYYPLAYYAAFFSIRAKAFDYELMCQGRERLETTMKDYKKRLSAKQLSPKEEAAYGDMKIVQEMYARGYEFMPIDIFRAKAKHFQVIDGKLMPALNTIDGMGDKAAEGVVEAAKDGPFTSCENFKTRSKVSGTIVDKMREMGMLGDLPLSDQMSLLDFM
;
A
#
# COMPACT_ATOMS: atom_id res chain seq x y z
N SER A 1 17.88 4.37 17.54
CA SER A 1 17.83 2.98 17.06
C SER A 1 17.65 2.88 15.54
N GLY A 2 17.11 3.90 14.85
CA GLY A 2 16.96 3.89 13.39
C GLY A 2 15.88 2.93 12.87
N ILE A 3 14.92 2.57 13.72
CA ILE A 3 13.89 1.55 13.42
C ILE A 3 12.56 2.15 12.95
N THR A 4 12.40 3.46 13.05
CA THR A 4 11.26 4.23 12.55
C THR A 4 11.69 5.67 12.29
N GLU A 5 11.07 6.31 11.29
CA GLU A 5 11.21 7.75 11.03
C GLU A 5 10.18 8.59 11.81
N VAL A 6 9.20 7.95 12.46
CA VAL A 6 8.15 8.63 13.21
C VAL A 6 8.68 9.02 14.59
N ASN A 7 8.65 10.32 14.89
CA ASN A 7 9.00 10.85 16.21
C ASN A 7 7.73 10.96 17.10
N PRO A 8 7.59 10.15 18.16
CA PRO A 8 6.36 10.11 18.94
C PRO A 8 6.21 11.28 19.91
N LEU A 9 7.25 12.11 20.10
CA LEU A 9 7.20 13.24 21.02
C LEU A 9 6.09 14.24 20.64
N PRO A 10 5.64 15.10 21.57
CA PRO A 10 4.79 16.23 21.25
C PRO A 10 5.41 17.11 20.15
N ALA A 11 4.58 17.87 19.43
CA ALA A 11 5.05 18.83 18.44
C ALA A 11 6.12 19.75 19.05
N HIS A 12 7.24 19.95 18.35
CA HIS A 12 8.36 20.74 18.86
C HIS A 12 9.29 21.27 17.77
N TYR A 13 10.05 22.29 18.13
CA TYR A 13 11.19 22.74 17.35
C TYR A 13 12.49 22.20 17.92
N TYR A 14 13.47 21.93 17.05
CA TYR A 14 14.85 21.76 17.48
C TYR A 14 15.85 22.30 16.45
N CYS A 15 17.05 22.67 16.92
CA CYS A 15 18.14 23.13 16.08
C CYS A 15 19.23 22.07 15.96
N GLU A 16 19.50 21.60 14.74
CA GLU A 16 20.59 20.64 14.49
C GLU A 16 21.99 21.18 14.79
N LYS A 17 22.17 22.51 14.80
CA LYS A 17 23.50 23.14 14.99
C LYS A 17 23.86 23.39 16.44
N CYS A 18 22.93 23.92 17.23
CA CYS A 18 23.20 24.33 18.61
C CYS A 18 22.33 23.60 19.65
N HIS A 19 21.54 22.62 19.21
CA HIS A 19 20.70 21.76 20.06
C HIS A 19 19.69 22.51 20.94
N TYR A 20 19.31 23.73 20.55
CA TYR A 20 18.14 24.40 21.11
C TYR A 20 16.90 23.57 20.80
N SER A 21 15.98 23.44 21.75
CA SER A 21 14.67 22.83 21.56
C SER A 21 13.56 23.65 22.22
N ASP A 22 12.36 23.59 21.68
CA ASP A 22 11.16 24.24 22.20
C ASP A 22 9.96 23.32 22.11
N PHE A 23 9.45 22.90 23.27
CA PHE A 23 8.25 22.10 23.45
C PHE A 23 7.14 22.88 24.17
N ASP A 24 7.51 23.96 24.86
CA ASP A 24 6.71 24.51 25.96
C ASP A 24 6.22 25.93 25.71
N SER A 25 6.70 26.60 24.67
CA SER A 25 6.20 27.93 24.33
C SER A 25 4.70 27.88 24.00
N ASP A 26 4.00 28.98 24.28
CA ASP A 26 2.56 29.10 23.99
C ASP A 26 2.27 28.89 22.50
N GLU A 27 3.23 29.24 21.63
CA GLU A 27 3.18 28.97 20.19
C GLU A 27 3.17 27.47 19.90
N VAL A 28 4.09 26.70 20.48
CA VAL A 28 4.18 25.24 20.28
C VAL A 28 2.97 24.54 20.90
N LYS A 29 2.55 24.96 22.09
CA LYS A 29 1.36 24.42 22.77
C LYS A 29 0.06 24.62 21.99
N ALA A 30 -0.01 25.62 21.11
CA ALA A 30 -1.16 25.80 20.21
C ALA A 30 -1.31 24.65 19.19
N PHE A 31 -0.27 23.83 18.99
CA PHE A 31 -0.26 22.65 18.11
C PHE A 31 -0.32 21.32 18.88
N ALA A 32 -0.61 21.33 20.18
CA ALA A 32 -0.81 20.11 20.95
C ALA A 32 -1.86 19.18 20.28
N GLY A 33 -1.62 17.87 20.27
CA GLY A 33 -2.46 16.90 19.55
C GLY A 33 -2.30 16.89 18.02
N SER A 34 -1.56 17.83 17.44
CA SER A 34 -1.22 17.88 16.01
C SER A 34 0.25 17.49 15.77
N SER A 35 0.69 17.50 14.53
CA SER A 35 2.07 17.24 14.14
C SER A 35 2.89 18.51 14.14
N GLY A 36 4.16 18.41 14.54
CA GLY A 36 5.13 19.49 14.40
C GLY A 36 5.27 19.99 12.96
N PHE A 37 5.04 19.14 11.96
CA PHE A 37 5.07 19.55 10.55
C PHE A 37 4.04 20.64 10.20
N ASP A 38 2.98 20.80 11.00
CA ASP A 38 1.97 21.86 10.79
C ASP A 38 2.41 23.22 11.35
N MET A 39 3.49 23.27 12.13
CA MET A 39 4.02 24.51 12.70
C MET A 39 4.73 25.35 11.63
N PRO A 40 4.71 26.69 11.71
CA PRO A 40 5.39 27.53 10.72
C PRO A 40 6.93 27.39 10.76
N PRO A 41 7.65 27.66 9.67
CA PRO A 41 9.11 27.74 9.71
C PRO A 41 9.59 28.82 10.69
N LYS A 42 10.66 28.53 11.45
CA LYS A 42 11.17 29.42 12.49
C LYS A 42 12.69 29.37 12.57
N LYS A 43 13.31 30.52 12.85
CA LYS A 43 14.75 30.62 13.10
C LYS A 43 15.08 30.33 14.56
N CYS A 44 16.20 29.65 14.78
CA CYS A 44 16.73 29.35 16.10
C CYS A 44 17.09 30.66 16.83
N PRO A 45 16.54 30.92 18.03
CA PRO A 45 16.85 32.15 18.77
C PRO A 45 18.30 32.20 19.26
N ASN A 46 18.98 31.05 19.37
CA ASN A 46 20.35 30.97 19.87
C ASN A 46 21.42 31.16 18.78
N CYS A 47 21.20 30.63 17.58
CA CYS A 47 22.23 30.62 16.52
C CYS A 47 21.76 31.10 15.14
N GLY A 48 20.47 31.44 14.97
CA GLY A 48 19.91 31.94 13.72
C GLY A 48 19.76 30.91 12.58
N ALA A 49 20.07 29.63 12.82
CA ALA A 49 19.79 28.55 11.86
C ALA A 49 18.29 28.30 11.71
N GLU A 50 17.85 27.67 10.62
CA GLU A 50 16.47 27.15 10.54
C GLU A 50 16.26 26.08 11.61
N LEU A 51 15.09 26.10 12.24
CA LEU A 51 14.66 25.05 13.16
C LEU A 51 14.00 23.92 12.38
N VAL A 52 14.31 22.69 12.78
CA VAL A 52 13.56 21.51 12.38
C VAL A 52 12.27 21.46 13.19
N ARG A 53 11.20 21.01 12.55
CA ARG A 53 9.88 20.81 13.12
C ARG A 53 9.59 19.33 13.13
N ASP A 54 9.18 18.78 14.26
CA ASP A 54 8.94 17.35 14.38
C ASP A 54 7.99 17.04 15.55
N GLY A 55 7.66 15.77 15.74
CA GLY A 55 6.78 15.29 16.80
C GLY A 55 5.35 15.09 16.31
N HIS A 56 4.74 14.01 16.76
CA HIS A 56 3.40 13.58 16.35
C HIS A 56 2.46 13.29 17.52
N ASP A 57 2.92 13.51 18.75
CA ASP A 57 2.14 13.33 19.97
C ASP A 57 1.48 11.93 20.02
N ILE A 58 2.33 10.90 20.12
CA ILE A 58 1.95 9.49 20.09
C ILE A 58 2.37 8.86 21.43
N PRO A 59 1.42 8.35 22.24
CA PRO A 59 1.73 7.72 23.51
C PRO A 59 2.46 6.40 23.32
N PHE A 60 3.49 6.16 24.14
CA PHE A 60 4.30 4.94 24.07
C PHE A 60 3.49 3.68 24.41
N GLU A 61 2.50 3.81 25.28
CA GLU A 61 1.64 2.74 25.77
C GLU A 61 0.80 2.13 24.65
N THR A 62 0.59 2.83 23.54
CA THR A 62 0.04 2.24 22.32
C THR A 62 0.86 1.03 21.85
N PHE A 63 2.17 1.02 22.09
CA PHE A 63 3.08 -0.07 21.73
C PHE A 63 3.07 -1.20 22.77
N LEU A 64 3.45 -0.93 24.02
CA LEU A 64 3.66 -1.97 25.06
C LEU A 64 2.57 -2.08 26.13
N GLY A 65 1.54 -1.24 26.08
CA GLY A 65 0.62 -1.07 27.21
C GLY A 65 1.28 -0.38 28.40
N PHE A 66 0.55 -0.28 29.50
CA PHE A 66 1.04 0.31 30.75
C PHE A 66 1.84 -0.68 31.60
N TYR A 67 1.51 -1.97 31.52
CA TYR A 67 2.04 -3.00 32.41
C TYR A 67 2.99 -4.01 31.71
N GLY A 68 3.28 -3.82 30.42
CA GLY A 68 4.09 -4.75 29.64
C GLY A 68 3.44 -6.11 29.44
N ASP A 69 2.11 -6.17 29.54
CA ASP A 69 1.26 -7.34 29.37
C ASP A 69 0.81 -7.56 27.91
N LYS A 70 1.37 -6.76 27.01
CA LYS A 70 1.19 -6.88 25.56
C LYS A 70 2.52 -7.27 24.93
N GLU A 71 2.49 -8.25 24.04
CA GLU A 71 3.59 -8.62 23.18
C GLU A 71 3.44 -7.95 21.81
N PRO A 72 4.08 -6.79 21.54
CA PRO A 72 4.03 -6.18 20.23
C PRO A 72 5.06 -6.80 19.28
N ASP A 73 4.73 -6.76 18.00
CA ASP A 73 5.65 -7.05 16.91
C ASP A 73 6.33 -5.75 16.43
N ILE A 74 7.47 -5.89 15.74
CA ILE A 74 8.11 -4.79 15.01
C ILE A 74 7.84 -4.99 13.52
N ASP A 75 7.12 -4.04 12.94
CA ASP A 75 6.77 -4.00 11.52
C ASP A 75 7.76 -3.10 10.74
N LEU A 76 8.34 -3.65 9.69
CA LEU A 76 9.24 -2.93 8.79
C LEU A 76 8.85 -3.18 7.34
N ASN A 77 8.60 -2.09 6.60
CA ASN A 77 8.33 -2.13 5.16
C ASN A 77 9.66 -2.07 4.39
N PHE A 78 10.04 -3.19 3.78
CA PHE A 78 11.15 -3.29 2.84
C PHE A 78 10.64 -3.25 1.40
N SER A 79 11.49 -2.85 0.45
CA SER A 79 11.21 -3.11 -0.97
C SER A 79 11.00 -4.60 -1.19
N GLY A 80 9.99 -4.98 -1.99
CA GLY A 80 9.74 -6.37 -2.36
C GLY A 80 10.96 -7.05 -3.00
N GLU A 81 11.82 -6.29 -3.70
CA GLU A 81 13.07 -6.78 -4.31
C GLU A 81 14.16 -7.08 -3.27
N TYR A 82 14.10 -6.45 -2.10
CA TYR A 82 15.08 -6.60 -1.02
C TYR A 82 14.60 -7.52 0.11
N GLN A 83 13.29 -7.74 0.21
CA GLN A 83 12.64 -8.43 1.33
C GLN A 83 13.29 -9.79 1.65
N SER A 84 13.56 -10.60 0.62
CA SER A 84 14.20 -11.92 0.78
C SER A 84 15.61 -11.85 1.37
N LYS A 85 16.38 -10.80 1.02
CA LYS A 85 17.70 -10.54 1.61
C LYS A 85 17.59 -10.13 3.07
N ALA A 86 16.59 -9.32 3.41
CA ALA A 86 16.32 -8.94 4.80
C ALA A 86 15.92 -10.16 5.66
N HIS A 87 15.11 -11.08 5.13
CA HIS A 87 14.81 -12.35 5.79
C HIS A 87 16.07 -13.19 5.99
N ALA A 88 16.89 -13.38 4.95
CA ALA A 88 18.12 -14.17 5.07
C ALA A 88 19.10 -13.58 6.10
N TYR A 89 19.12 -12.26 6.25
CA TYR A 89 19.99 -11.59 7.22
C TYR A 89 19.60 -11.86 8.69
N THR A 90 18.36 -12.24 8.99
CA THR A 90 17.97 -12.59 10.36
C THR A 90 18.72 -13.82 10.87
N GLU A 91 19.03 -14.79 10.00
CA GLU A 91 19.87 -15.94 10.37
C GLU A 91 21.29 -15.54 10.72
N VAL A 92 21.81 -14.45 10.15
CA VAL A 92 23.13 -13.92 10.51
C VAL A 92 23.10 -13.29 11.90
N ILE A 93 22.02 -12.59 12.24
CA ILE A 93 21.87 -11.89 13.52
C ILE A 93 21.60 -12.87 14.67
N PHE A 94 20.62 -13.76 14.49
CA PHE A 94 20.13 -14.64 15.55
C PHE A 94 20.79 -16.03 15.54
N GLY A 95 21.48 -16.38 14.46
CA GLY A 95 22.11 -17.68 14.26
C GLY A 95 21.33 -18.56 13.27
N ALA A 96 22.07 -19.32 12.47
CA ALA A 96 21.50 -20.28 11.52
C ALA A 96 20.61 -21.29 12.26
N GLY A 97 19.40 -21.51 11.74
CA GLY A 97 18.40 -22.39 12.35
C GLY A 97 17.65 -21.82 13.56
N GLN A 98 17.85 -20.54 13.90
CA GLN A 98 17.12 -19.85 14.99
C GLN A 98 15.96 -18.97 14.48
N THR A 99 15.71 -18.95 13.17
CA THR A 99 14.61 -18.16 12.60
C THR A 99 13.78 -19.01 11.65
N PHE A 100 12.47 -18.89 11.75
CA PHE A 100 11.50 -19.64 10.95
C PHE A 100 10.51 -18.70 10.30
N ARG A 101 10.07 -19.01 9.09
CA ARG A 101 8.97 -18.28 8.49
C ARG A 101 7.67 -18.63 9.22
N ALA A 102 6.85 -17.66 9.59
CA ALA A 102 5.54 -17.97 10.13
C ALA A 102 4.70 -18.70 9.05
N GLY A 103 4.18 -19.89 9.38
CA GLY A 103 3.31 -20.64 8.48
C GLY A 103 1.89 -20.10 8.45
N THR A 104 1.17 -20.37 7.36
CA THR A 104 -0.26 -20.04 7.22
C THR A 104 -1.06 -21.25 6.79
N VAL A 105 -2.27 -21.40 7.30
CA VAL A 105 -3.23 -22.43 6.86
C VAL A 105 -4.30 -21.77 5.98
N GLY A 106 -4.30 -22.12 4.69
CA GLY A 106 -5.31 -21.66 3.75
C GLY A 106 -6.58 -22.51 3.87
N THR A 107 -7.70 -21.89 4.24
CA THR A 107 -9.00 -22.56 4.38
C THR A 107 -9.92 -22.28 3.18
N LEU A 108 -10.97 -23.09 3.02
CA LEU A 108 -12.04 -22.77 2.08
C LEU A 108 -12.81 -21.54 2.56
N ALA A 109 -12.85 -20.52 1.71
CA ALA A 109 -13.71 -19.36 1.85
C ALA A 109 -14.97 -19.51 0.98
N ASP A 110 -16.01 -18.73 1.26
CA ASP A 110 -17.35 -18.85 0.68
C ASP A 110 -17.34 -18.98 -0.85
N LYS A 111 -16.61 -18.12 -1.56
CA LYS A 111 -16.56 -18.16 -3.04
C LYS A 111 -16.03 -19.49 -3.58
N THR A 112 -14.99 -20.04 -2.98
CA THR A 112 -14.40 -21.31 -3.40
C THR A 112 -15.30 -22.48 -3.01
N ALA A 113 -15.83 -22.47 -1.78
CA ALA A 113 -16.75 -23.49 -1.30
C ALA A 113 -18.03 -23.55 -2.18
N TYR A 114 -18.57 -22.40 -2.56
CA TYR A 114 -19.70 -22.30 -3.50
C TYR A 114 -19.39 -22.97 -4.83
N GLY A 115 -18.23 -22.68 -5.42
CA GLY A 115 -17.79 -23.30 -6.67
C GLY A 115 -17.70 -24.82 -6.55
N TYR A 116 -17.16 -25.34 -5.45
CA TYR A 116 -17.05 -26.80 -5.24
C TYR A 116 -18.42 -27.47 -5.10
N VAL A 117 -19.31 -26.93 -4.26
CA VAL A 117 -20.65 -27.49 -4.05
C VAL A 117 -21.46 -27.46 -5.35
N LYS A 118 -21.40 -26.34 -6.08
CA LYS A 118 -22.09 -26.17 -7.36
C LYS A 118 -21.58 -27.16 -8.40
N ASN A 119 -20.26 -27.21 -8.63
CA ASN A 119 -19.66 -28.10 -9.62
C ASN A 119 -19.96 -29.58 -9.32
N TYR A 120 -19.92 -29.98 -8.04
CA TYR A 120 -20.27 -31.35 -7.63
C TYR A 120 -21.69 -31.77 -8.04
N PHE A 121 -22.67 -30.87 -7.90
CA PHE A 121 -24.05 -31.15 -8.30
C PHE A 121 -24.25 -31.08 -9.81
N GLU A 122 -23.57 -30.15 -10.50
CA GLU A 122 -23.58 -30.03 -11.96
C GLU A 122 -23.00 -31.28 -12.63
N GLU A 123 -21.84 -31.77 -12.17
CA GLU A 123 -21.21 -33.00 -12.69
C GLU A 123 -22.10 -34.23 -12.50
N LYS A 124 -22.92 -34.25 -11.45
CA LYS A 124 -23.86 -35.35 -11.17
C LYS A 124 -25.23 -35.17 -11.82
N GLY A 125 -25.47 -34.05 -12.51
CA GLY A 125 -26.77 -33.72 -13.09
C GLY A 125 -27.90 -33.59 -12.05
N ILE A 126 -27.56 -33.26 -10.79
CA ILE A 126 -28.54 -33.15 -9.71
C ILE A 126 -28.87 -31.67 -9.49
N PRO A 127 -30.06 -31.19 -9.86
CA PRO A 127 -30.45 -29.82 -9.59
C PRO A 127 -30.68 -29.61 -8.08
N LYS A 128 -30.11 -28.55 -7.52
CA LYS A 128 -30.34 -28.12 -6.14
C LYS A 128 -30.77 -26.67 -6.09
N ARG A 129 -31.62 -26.34 -5.12
CA ARG A 129 -32.02 -24.96 -4.84
C ARG A 129 -30.82 -24.21 -4.24
N THR A 130 -30.72 -22.91 -4.50
CA THR A 130 -29.64 -22.07 -3.98
C THR A 130 -29.50 -22.16 -2.46
N VAL A 131 -30.62 -22.17 -1.73
CA VAL A 131 -30.61 -22.31 -0.25
C VAL A 131 -29.93 -23.61 0.24
N GLU A 132 -30.04 -24.70 -0.51
CA GLU A 132 -29.38 -25.96 -0.15
C GLU A 132 -27.88 -25.90 -0.46
N ILE A 133 -27.50 -25.21 -1.54
CA ILE A 133 -26.09 -24.95 -1.87
C ILE A 133 -25.45 -24.09 -0.77
N GLU A 134 -26.14 -23.03 -0.34
CA GLU A 134 -25.70 -22.14 0.74
C GLU A 134 -25.57 -22.87 2.08
N ARG A 135 -26.54 -23.70 2.45
CA ARG A 135 -26.46 -24.54 3.67
C ARG A 135 -25.25 -25.49 3.64
N LEU A 136 -24.98 -26.12 2.50
CA LEU A 136 -23.84 -27.05 2.37
C LEU A 136 -22.49 -26.30 2.37
N LEU A 137 -22.47 -25.08 1.82
CA LEU A 137 -21.32 -24.20 1.84
C LEU A 137 -20.88 -23.90 3.28
N GLU A 138 -21.82 -23.62 4.20
CA GLU A 138 -21.51 -23.39 5.62
C GLU A 138 -20.76 -24.57 6.25
N GLY A 139 -21.05 -25.81 5.85
CA GLY A 139 -20.34 -27.01 6.32
C GLY A 139 -18.96 -27.23 5.70
N CYS A 140 -18.63 -26.52 4.62
CA CYS A 140 -17.35 -26.61 3.91
C CYS A 140 -16.38 -25.48 4.27
N VAL A 141 -16.91 -24.30 4.65
CA VAL A 141 -16.09 -23.14 5.00
C VAL A 141 -15.23 -23.44 6.23
N GLY A 142 -13.98 -22.98 6.19
CA GLY A 142 -13.00 -23.22 7.27
C GLY A 142 -12.25 -24.55 7.17
N VAL A 143 -12.67 -25.47 6.30
CA VAL A 143 -11.89 -26.70 6.03
C VAL A 143 -10.55 -26.32 5.42
N ARG A 144 -9.46 -26.89 5.96
CA ARG A 144 -8.09 -26.69 5.45
C ARG A 144 -7.99 -27.18 3.99
N ARG A 145 -7.40 -26.35 3.13
CA ARG A 145 -7.13 -26.65 1.72
C ARG A 145 -5.64 -26.70 1.41
N THR A 146 -4.86 -25.74 1.91
CA THR A 146 -3.43 -25.60 1.61
C THR A 146 -2.66 -25.10 2.83
N THR A 147 -1.32 -25.15 2.75
CA THR A 147 -0.42 -24.40 3.64
C THR A 147 0.39 -23.41 2.82
N GLY A 148 0.87 -22.36 3.48
CA GLY A 148 1.63 -21.29 2.86
C GLY A 148 2.53 -20.60 3.87
N GLN A 149 2.95 -19.39 3.53
CA GLN A 149 3.88 -18.58 4.31
C GLN A 149 3.26 -17.22 4.63
N HIS A 150 3.58 -16.69 5.81
CA HIS A 150 3.24 -15.33 6.19
C HIS A 150 3.92 -14.34 5.22
N PRO A 151 3.29 -13.20 4.88
CA PRO A 151 3.87 -12.23 3.96
C PRO A 151 5.18 -11.60 4.42
N GLY A 152 5.46 -11.53 5.74
CA GLY A 152 6.71 -10.97 6.26
C GLY A 152 7.21 -11.55 7.58
N GLY A 153 6.44 -12.46 8.20
CA GLY A 153 6.63 -12.82 9.60
C GLY A 153 7.78 -13.80 9.78
N ILE A 154 8.80 -13.38 10.51
CA ILE A 154 9.92 -14.22 10.94
C ILE A 154 9.79 -14.46 12.44
N VAL A 155 9.59 -15.72 12.80
CA VAL A 155 9.54 -16.18 14.19
C VAL A 155 10.97 -16.41 14.66
N VAL A 156 11.34 -15.79 15.78
CA VAL A 156 12.69 -15.88 16.36
C VAL A 156 12.68 -16.87 17.51
N LEU A 157 13.50 -17.93 17.39
CA LEU A 157 13.72 -18.93 18.42
C LEU A 157 14.83 -18.45 19.38
N PRO A 158 14.58 -18.39 20.70
CA PRO A 158 15.63 -18.07 21.65
C PRO A 158 16.72 -19.15 21.69
N MET A 159 17.98 -18.71 21.80
CA MET A 159 19.12 -19.61 21.93
C MET A 159 18.94 -20.59 23.10
N GLY A 160 19.25 -21.86 22.85
CA GLY A 160 19.12 -22.95 23.83
C GLY A 160 17.78 -23.67 23.81
N TRP A 161 16.81 -23.20 23.03
CA TRP A 161 15.53 -23.88 22.80
C TRP A 161 15.53 -24.63 21.47
N THR A 162 14.60 -25.58 21.34
CA THR A 162 14.29 -26.25 20.07
C THR A 162 12.91 -25.83 19.61
N ILE A 163 12.74 -25.60 18.31
CA ILE A 163 11.45 -25.16 17.74
C ILE A 163 10.32 -26.14 18.04
N ASP A 164 10.62 -27.44 18.10
CA ASP A 164 9.67 -28.51 18.41
C ASP A 164 9.05 -28.40 19.81
N THR A 165 9.65 -27.60 20.71
CA THR A 165 9.05 -27.25 22.00
C THR A 165 7.78 -26.41 21.85
N PHE A 166 7.69 -25.64 20.76
CA PHE A 166 6.60 -24.70 20.50
C PHE A 166 5.69 -25.17 19.36
N THR A 167 6.28 -25.66 18.27
CA THR A 167 5.53 -26.06 17.08
C THR A 167 6.36 -26.99 16.19
N PRO A 168 5.73 -27.98 15.52
CA PRO A 168 6.38 -28.66 14.41
C PRO A 168 6.76 -27.68 13.30
N VAL A 169 7.62 -28.12 12.37
CA VAL A 169 7.98 -27.34 11.18
C VAL A 169 7.64 -28.09 9.89
N GLN A 170 7.48 -27.35 8.80
CA GLN A 170 7.23 -27.91 7.46
C GLN A 170 7.71 -26.98 6.35
N HIS A 171 7.68 -27.46 5.11
CA HIS A 171 7.79 -26.59 3.93
C HIS A 171 6.42 -25.99 3.54
N PRO A 172 6.39 -24.73 3.07
CA PRO A 172 5.16 -24.13 2.57
C PRO A 172 4.65 -24.91 1.36
N ALA A 173 3.34 -25.19 1.31
CA ALA A 173 2.70 -25.99 0.28
C ALA A 173 3.35 -27.38 0.01
N ASN A 174 4.13 -27.91 0.97
CA ASN A 174 4.93 -29.12 0.83
C ASN A 174 5.98 -29.09 -0.30
N ASP A 175 6.34 -27.91 -0.81
CA ASP A 175 7.38 -27.77 -1.83
C ASP A 175 8.75 -28.12 -1.24
N GLN A 176 9.34 -29.24 -1.64
CA GLN A 176 10.65 -29.68 -1.14
C GLN A 176 11.83 -28.97 -1.83
N THR A 177 11.56 -28.12 -2.82
CA THR A 177 12.61 -27.38 -3.56
C THR A 177 12.94 -26.04 -2.91
N THR A 178 12.06 -25.52 -2.04
CA THR A 178 12.29 -24.28 -1.31
C THR A 178 13.17 -24.52 -0.09
N SER A 179 14.11 -23.62 0.17
CA SER A 179 14.88 -23.59 1.42
C SER A 179 14.07 -23.05 2.61
N ILE A 180 12.89 -22.49 2.36
CA ILE A 180 12.07 -21.87 3.39
C ILE A 180 11.43 -22.95 4.26
N ILE A 181 11.67 -22.83 5.57
CA ILE A 181 11.03 -23.64 6.60
C ILE A 181 10.00 -22.76 7.32
N THR A 182 8.77 -23.28 7.41
CA THR A 182 7.65 -22.62 8.08
C THR A 182 7.28 -23.31 9.39
N THR A 183 6.78 -22.54 10.37
CA THR A 183 6.08 -23.10 11.53
C THR A 183 4.82 -23.85 11.07
N HIS A 184 4.52 -24.99 11.68
CA HIS A 184 3.31 -25.75 11.35
C HIS A 184 2.06 -25.09 11.92
N PHE A 185 2.16 -24.57 13.13
CA PHE A 185 1.14 -23.69 13.69
C PHE A 185 1.23 -22.31 13.03
N ASP A 186 0.06 -21.72 12.78
CA ASP A 186 -0.01 -20.30 12.47
C ASP A 186 0.47 -19.47 13.68
N TYR A 187 0.97 -18.26 13.41
CA TYR A 187 1.56 -17.42 14.47
C TYR A 187 0.60 -17.13 15.62
N HIS A 188 -0.71 -17.05 15.37
CA HIS A 188 -1.73 -16.74 16.38
C HIS A 188 -1.90 -17.84 17.43
N LYS A 189 -1.24 -18.99 17.26
CA LYS A 189 -1.19 -20.07 18.27
C LYS A 189 0.06 -20.03 19.13
N ILE A 190 1.05 -19.21 18.78
CA ILE A 190 2.39 -19.17 19.41
C ILE A 190 2.86 -17.73 19.67
N ASP A 191 2.01 -16.73 19.48
CA ASP A 191 2.30 -15.30 19.64
C ASP A 191 2.64 -14.92 21.09
N HIS A 192 2.05 -15.62 22.06
CA HIS A 192 2.40 -15.51 23.48
C HIS A 192 3.68 -16.25 23.88
N ASN A 193 4.36 -16.93 22.94
CA ASN A 193 5.55 -17.75 23.25
C ASN A 193 6.81 -17.24 22.53
N LEU A 194 6.68 -16.82 21.27
CA LEU A 194 7.81 -16.43 20.43
C LEU A 194 7.55 -15.06 19.81
N LEU A 195 8.59 -14.22 19.84
CA LEU A 195 8.56 -12.92 19.18
C LEU A 195 8.64 -13.08 17.66
N LYS A 196 7.98 -12.15 16.96
CA LYS A 196 8.00 -12.08 15.50
C LYS A 196 8.54 -10.73 15.02
N LEU A 197 9.35 -10.79 13.98
CA LEU A 197 9.72 -9.64 13.16
C LEU A 197 8.88 -9.66 11.90
N ASP A 198 8.06 -8.63 11.68
CA ASP A 198 7.29 -8.49 10.44
C ASP A 198 8.09 -7.69 9.42
N ILE A 199 8.92 -8.42 8.66
CA ILE A 199 9.73 -7.92 7.56
C ILE A 199 8.88 -7.98 6.29
N LEU A 200 8.04 -6.95 6.09
CA LEU A 200 7.04 -6.87 5.03
C LEU A 200 7.64 -6.38 3.71
N GLY A 201 7.05 -6.80 2.60
CA GLY A 201 7.35 -6.28 1.26
C GLY A 201 6.34 -5.20 0.91
N HIS A 202 6.80 -4.02 0.51
CA HIS A 202 5.98 -2.88 0.16
C HIS A 202 6.54 -2.15 -1.07
N ASP A 203 5.66 -1.51 -1.84
CA ASP A 203 6.04 -0.77 -3.05
C ASP A 203 6.54 0.64 -2.75
N ASP A 204 6.19 1.20 -1.59
CA ASP A 204 6.59 2.56 -1.16
C ASP A 204 8.12 2.74 -1.10
N PRO A 205 8.89 1.84 -0.46
CA PRO A 205 10.35 1.92 -0.52
C PRO A 205 10.91 1.76 -1.94
N THR A 206 10.30 0.88 -2.76
CA THR A 206 10.74 0.64 -4.14
C THR A 206 10.55 1.88 -5.01
N ILE A 207 9.37 2.53 -4.91
CA ILE A 207 9.06 3.71 -5.71
C ILE A 207 9.91 4.91 -5.26
N ILE A 208 10.07 5.13 -3.95
CA ILE A 208 10.95 6.21 -3.45
C ILE A 208 12.38 5.98 -3.94
N LYS A 209 12.92 4.76 -3.82
CA LYS A 209 14.28 4.47 -4.29
C LYS A 209 14.46 4.77 -5.78
N MET A 210 13.51 4.36 -6.61
CA MET A 210 13.54 4.66 -8.05
C MET A 210 13.44 6.17 -8.33
N LEU A 211 12.63 6.89 -7.55
CA LEU A 211 12.50 8.35 -7.66
C LEU A 211 13.80 9.06 -7.29
N GLU A 212 14.46 8.65 -6.19
CA GLU A 212 15.77 9.18 -5.81
C GLU A 212 16.82 8.88 -6.89
N ASP A 213 16.84 7.67 -7.45
CA ASP A 213 17.79 7.29 -8.51
C ASP A 213 17.59 8.09 -9.81
N LEU A 214 16.34 8.40 -10.15
CA LEU A 214 16.02 9.15 -11.37
C LEU A 214 16.26 10.66 -11.23
N THR A 215 16.17 11.20 -10.02
CA THR A 215 16.14 12.66 -9.80
C THR A 215 17.36 13.19 -9.03
N GLY A 216 18.05 12.33 -8.28
CA GLY A 216 19.10 12.71 -7.34
C GLY A 216 18.60 13.41 -6.07
N VAL A 217 17.28 13.55 -5.89
CA VAL A 217 16.69 14.19 -4.71
C VAL A 217 16.60 13.16 -3.59
N ASN A 218 17.13 13.50 -2.42
CA ASN A 218 16.96 12.70 -1.21
C ASN A 218 15.56 12.93 -0.63
N ALA A 219 14.76 11.85 -0.57
CA ALA A 219 13.38 11.90 -0.12
C ALA A 219 13.24 12.29 1.37
N LEU A 220 14.27 12.05 2.20
CA LEU A 220 14.29 12.44 3.61
C LEU A 220 14.34 13.96 3.80
N ASN A 221 14.81 14.72 2.80
CA ASN A 221 14.91 16.18 2.86
C ASN A 221 13.67 16.89 2.32
N ILE A 222 12.65 16.16 1.87
CA ILE A 222 11.43 16.75 1.33
C ILE A 222 10.59 17.35 2.48
N PRO A 223 10.20 18.64 2.39
CA PRO A 223 9.33 19.26 3.38
C PRO A 223 7.93 18.61 3.36
N LEU A 224 7.36 18.36 4.54
CA LEU A 224 6.08 17.67 4.71
C LEU A 224 4.89 18.64 4.89
N ASP A 225 5.10 19.90 4.56
CA ASP A 225 4.15 21.02 4.61
C ASP A 225 4.12 21.82 3.28
N ASP A 226 4.71 21.29 2.21
CA ASP A 226 4.71 21.95 0.90
C ASP A 226 3.28 22.23 0.40
N GLU A 227 2.97 23.51 0.17
CA GLU A 227 1.63 23.96 -0.21
C GLU A 227 1.16 23.39 -1.55
N GLN A 228 2.06 23.21 -2.52
CA GLN A 228 1.71 22.65 -3.83
C GLN A 228 1.35 21.18 -3.69
N VAL A 229 2.09 20.43 -2.88
CA VAL A 229 1.78 19.03 -2.56
C VAL A 229 0.46 18.92 -1.80
N LEU A 230 0.24 19.76 -0.78
CA LEU A 230 -1.03 19.80 -0.03
C LEU A 230 -2.23 20.12 -0.94
N SER A 231 -2.04 20.98 -1.95
CA SER A 231 -3.11 21.35 -2.88
C SER A 231 -3.64 20.16 -3.69
N LEU A 232 -2.83 19.11 -3.93
CA LEU A 232 -3.26 17.89 -4.65
C LEU A 232 -4.44 17.19 -3.98
N PHE A 233 -4.55 17.30 -2.65
CA PHE A 233 -5.63 16.67 -1.89
C PHE A 233 -6.93 17.50 -1.89
N ASN A 234 -6.91 18.69 -2.50
CA ASN A 234 -8.05 19.61 -2.55
C ASN A 234 -8.47 19.98 -3.98
N ASN A 235 -7.55 19.98 -4.95
CA ASN A 235 -7.81 20.34 -6.34
C ASN A 235 -6.68 19.84 -7.28
N THR A 236 -6.75 20.25 -8.55
CA THR A 236 -5.77 19.87 -9.60
C THR A 236 -4.75 20.97 -9.93
N SER A 237 -4.72 22.09 -9.20
CA SER A 237 -3.96 23.29 -9.57
C SER A 237 -2.44 23.06 -9.63
N ALA A 238 -1.86 22.34 -8.66
CA ALA A 238 -0.44 21.99 -8.67
C ALA A 238 -0.02 21.07 -9.84
N LEU A 239 -0.99 20.42 -10.50
CA LEU A 239 -0.73 19.62 -11.70
C LEU A 239 -0.77 20.45 -12.99
N GLY A 240 -1.30 21.67 -12.94
CA GLY A 240 -1.45 22.55 -14.11
C GLY A 240 -2.55 22.12 -15.09
N VAL A 241 -3.53 21.33 -14.63
CA VAL A 241 -4.63 20.79 -15.45
C VAL A 241 -5.99 21.09 -14.83
N THR A 242 -7.04 21.06 -15.64
CA THR A 242 -8.42 21.23 -15.17
C THR A 242 -9.11 19.88 -14.95
N PRO A 243 -10.21 19.82 -14.16
CA PRO A 243 -10.98 18.59 -14.02
C PRO A 243 -11.51 18.05 -15.35
N ASP A 244 -11.81 18.91 -16.32
CA ASP A 244 -12.28 18.51 -17.65
C ASP A 244 -11.19 17.77 -18.43
N ASP A 245 -9.93 18.18 -18.30
CA ASP A 245 -8.78 17.47 -18.88
C ASP A 245 -8.64 16.04 -18.31
N LEU A 246 -9.11 15.84 -17.08
CA LEU A 246 -9.06 14.57 -16.35
C LEU A 246 -10.42 13.84 -16.34
N MET A 247 -11.29 14.14 -17.31
CA MET A 247 -12.60 13.49 -17.48
C MET A 247 -13.52 13.57 -16.24
N GLY A 248 -13.43 14.70 -15.51
CA GLY A 248 -14.23 15.02 -14.33
C GLY A 248 -13.55 14.72 -12.99
N LEU A 249 -12.27 14.32 -12.98
CA LEU A 249 -11.51 14.16 -11.75
C LEU A 249 -11.05 15.52 -11.23
N ASP A 250 -11.50 15.89 -10.04
CA ASP A 250 -11.32 17.20 -9.43
C ASP A 250 -10.19 17.26 -8.38
N LEU A 251 -9.49 16.16 -8.13
CA LEU A 251 -8.40 16.07 -7.17
C LEU A 251 -7.10 15.60 -7.83
N GLY A 252 -5.97 16.14 -7.38
CA GLY A 252 -4.63 15.76 -7.80
C GLY A 252 -4.03 14.56 -7.05
N SER A 253 -4.77 13.89 -6.15
CA SER A 253 -4.27 12.77 -5.34
C SER A 253 -4.25 11.41 -6.07
N LEU A 254 -4.70 11.34 -7.33
CA LEU A 254 -4.72 10.09 -8.10
C LEU A 254 -3.32 9.45 -8.18
N GLY A 255 -3.21 8.16 -7.83
CA GLY A 255 -1.94 7.43 -7.80
C GLY A 255 -1.04 7.72 -6.59
N VAL A 256 -1.39 8.69 -5.74
CA VAL A 256 -0.75 8.84 -4.43
C VAL A 256 -1.18 7.66 -3.54
N PRO A 257 -0.24 6.96 -2.86
CA PRO A 257 -0.58 5.86 -1.96
C PRO A 257 -1.65 6.28 -0.95
N GLU A 258 -2.58 5.37 -0.65
CA GLU A 258 -3.78 5.60 0.17
C GLU A 258 -4.81 6.59 -0.42
N PHE A 259 -4.36 7.78 -0.78
CA PHE A 259 -5.20 8.93 -1.14
C PHE A 259 -5.73 8.93 -2.58
N GLY A 260 -5.22 8.04 -3.44
CA GLY A 260 -5.63 7.95 -4.84
C GLY A 260 -6.84 7.05 -5.11
N THR A 261 -7.41 6.41 -4.10
CA THR A 261 -8.59 5.55 -4.27
C THR A 261 -9.88 6.37 -4.33
N GLU A 262 -10.90 5.92 -5.07
CA GLU A 262 -12.20 6.63 -5.15
C GLU A 262 -12.83 6.87 -3.78
N PHE A 263 -12.70 5.91 -2.87
CA PHE A 263 -13.20 6.01 -1.51
C PHE A 263 -12.53 7.13 -0.72
N VAL A 264 -11.19 7.19 -0.75
CA VAL A 264 -10.44 8.23 -0.02
C VAL A 264 -10.56 9.58 -0.70
N MET A 265 -10.58 9.63 -2.04
CA MET A 265 -10.86 10.87 -2.77
C MET A 265 -12.22 11.46 -2.42
N GLN A 266 -13.27 10.64 -2.22
CA GLN A 266 -14.54 11.15 -1.71
C GLN A 266 -14.40 11.72 -0.29
N MET A 267 -13.64 11.05 0.58
CA MET A 267 -13.37 11.54 1.93
C MET A 267 -12.61 12.88 1.92
N LEU A 268 -11.64 13.04 1.01
CA LEU A 268 -10.91 14.29 0.80
C LEU A 268 -11.87 15.43 0.39
N ARG A 269 -12.84 15.17 -0.50
CA ARG A 269 -13.86 16.18 -0.87
C ARG A 269 -14.73 16.59 0.31
N ASP A 270 -15.12 15.62 1.14
CA ASP A 270 -15.98 15.84 2.30
C ASP A 270 -15.24 16.62 3.41
N THR A 271 -13.94 16.39 3.57
CA THR A 271 -13.15 16.88 4.71
C THR A 271 -12.26 18.08 4.41
N LYS A 272 -11.80 18.25 3.16
CA LYS A 272 -10.94 19.35 2.68
C LYS A 272 -9.72 19.58 3.59
N PRO A 273 -8.81 18.59 3.69
CA PRO A 273 -7.66 18.66 4.60
C PRO A 273 -6.78 19.85 4.29
N LYS A 274 -6.26 20.51 5.34
CA LYS A 274 -5.46 21.73 5.18
C LYS A 274 -3.99 21.53 5.46
N ASN A 275 -3.64 20.52 6.23
CA ASN A 275 -2.30 20.33 6.77
C ASN A 275 -1.96 18.84 6.89
N PHE A 276 -0.75 18.55 7.37
CA PHE A 276 -0.25 17.18 7.47
C PHE A 276 -1.07 16.36 8.47
N SER A 277 -1.45 16.93 9.62
CA SER A 277 -2.28 16.22 10.60
C SER A 277 -3.65 15.82 10.07
N ASP A 278 -4.27 16.65 9.23
CA ASP A 278 -5.55 16.30 8.60
C ASP A 278 -5.39 15.09 7.67
N LEU A 279 -4.28 15.00 6.93
CA LEU A 279 -3.98 13.81 6.12
C LEU A 279 -3.77 12.56 6.99
N VAL A 280 -3.10 12.69 8.14
CA VAL A 280 -2.95 11.59 9.11
C VAL A 280 -4.30 11.13 9.65
N ARG A 281 -5.21 12.07 9.97
CA ARG A 281 -6.57 11.76 10.42
C ARG A 281 -7.37 11.02 9.35
N ILE A 282 -7.30 11.49 8.10
CA ILE A 282 -7.97 10.86 6.96
C ILE A 282 -7.38 9.46 6.69
N SER A 283 -6.06 9.30 6.78
CA SER A 283 -5.41 7.99 6.68
C SER A 283 -5.95 7.01 7.74
N GLY A 284 -6.11 7.45 8.99
CA GLY A 284 -6.76 6.63 10.01
C GLY A 284 -8.22 6.27 9.69
N LEU A 285 -9.00 7.26 9.25
CA LEU A 285 -10.42 7.10 8.93
C LEU A 285 -10.70 6.24 7.69
N SER A 286 -9.78 6.22 6.73
CA SER A 286 -9.91 5.43 5.51
C SER A 286 -9.62 3.94 5.70
N HIS A 287 -9.06 3.56 6.84
CA HIS A 287 -8.61 2.20 7.10
C HIS A 287 -9.44 1.52 8.19
N GLY A 288 -10.43 0.74 7.73
CA GLY A 288 -11.26 -0.09 8.59
C GLY A 288 -12.73 -0.01 8.23
N THR A 289 -13.42 -1.14 8.33
CA THR A 289 -14.87 -1.17 8.13
C THR A 289 -15.58 -0.43 9.27
N ASP A 290 -16.57 0.39 8.93
CA ASP A 290 -17.38 1.18 9.86
C ASP A 290 -16.58 2.21 10.70
N VAL A 291 -15.45 2.68 10.18
CA VAL A 291 -14.70 3.83 10.72
C VAL A 291 -15.23 5.15 10.14
N TRP A 292 -15.23 5.28 8.81
CA TRP A 292 -15.79 6.44 8.12
C TRP A 292 -17.29 6.29 7.84
N LEU A 293 -17.64 5.36 6.94
CA LEU A 293 -19.03 5.11 6.52
C LEU A 293 -19.87 4.64 7.72
N ASN A 294 -21.08 5.17 7.84
CA ASN A 294 -22.02 4.91 8.94
C ASN A 294 -21.49 5.27 10.34
N ASN A 295 -20.39 6.02 10.42
CA ASN A 295 -19.75 6.38 11.67
C ASN A 295 -19.19 7.81 11.64
N ALA A 296 -17.87 8.04 11.49
CA ALA A 296 -17.30 9.39 11.56
C ALA A 296 -17.95 10.37 10.57
N GLN A 297 -18.23 9.93 9.33
CA GLN A 297 -18.93 10.77 8.34
C GLN A 297 -20.31 11.23 8.84
N TYR A 298 -21.04 10.33 9.51
CA TYR A 298 -22.38 10.61 10.03
C TYR A 298 -22.33 11.63 11.18
N TYR A 299 -21.44 11.43 12.16
CA TYR A 299 -21.33 12.32 13.33
C TYR A 299 -20.75 13.70 12.95
N ILE A 300 -19.86 13.77 11.96
CA ILE A 300 -19.39 15.05 11.39
C ILE A 300 -20.55 15.76 10.67
N ALA A 301 -21.32 15.06 9.83
CA ALA A 301 -22.44 15.66 9.11
C ALA A 301 -23.57 16.14 10.02
N ARG A 302 -23.81 15.46 11.15
CA ARG A 302 -24.79 15.85 12.18
C ARG A 302 -24.29 16.99 13.08
N GLY A 303 -22.99 17.30 13.05
CA GLY A 303 -22.36 18.37 13.82
C GLY A 303 -21.99 17.98 15.25
N ASP A 304 -21.94 16.69 15.59
CA ASP A 304 -21.50 16.24 16.92
C ASP A 304 -19.99 16.38 17.12
N CYS A 305 -19.23 16.29 16.04
CA CYS A 305 -17.78 16.39 16.03
C CYS A 305 -17.26 17.04 14.74
N THR A 306 -15.98 17.38 14.75
CA THR A 306 -15.22 17.86 13.59
C THR A 306 -14.22 16.79 13.18
N LEU A 307 -13.53 16.95 12.05
CA LEU A 307 -12.43 16.06 11.67
C LEU A 307 -11.39 15.93 12.80
N SER A 308 -11.04 17.04 13.45
CA SER A 308 -10.05 17.06 14.53
C SER A 308 -10.51 16.43 15.84
N THR A 309 -11.81 16.27 16.05
CA THR A 309 -12.38 15.69 17.29
C THR A 309 -13.04 14.34 17.07
N ALA A 310 -13.03 13.80 15.85
CA ALA A 310 -13.49 12.46 15.54
C ALA A 310 -12.44 11.41 15.97
N ILE A 311 -12.87 10.15 16.09
CA ILE A 311 -11.98 9.02 16.38
C ILE A 311 -11.29 8.63 15.07
N CYS A 312 -10.06 9.09 14.86
CA CYS A 312 -9.31 8.83 13.64
C CYS A 312 -8.34 7.66 13.79
N THR A 313 -7.78 7.50 14.97
CA THR A 313 -6.79 6.47 15.31
C THR A 313 -7.11 5.86 16.66
N ARG A 314 -6.55 4.69 16.96
CA ARG A 314 -6.77 4.05 18.26
C ARG A 314 -6.21 4.89 19.42
N ASP A 315 -5.10 5.58 19.19
CA ASP A 315 -4.44 6.45 20.16
C ASP A 315 -5.37 7.57 20.65
N ASP A 316 -6.23 8.10 19.77
CA ASP A 316 -7.23 9.12 20.11
C ASP A 316 -8.22 8.59 21.16
N ILE A 317 -8.56 7.30 21.13
CA ILE A 317 -9.43 6.68 22.14
C ILE A 317 -8.77 6.71 23.51
N MET A 318 -7.54 6.20 23.61
CA MET A 318 -6.86 6.10 24.89
C MET A 318 -6.59 7.48 25.49
N THR A 319 -6.02 8.38 24.70
CA THR A 319 -5.66 9.74 25.15
C THR A 319 -6.89 10.55 25.56
N TYR A 320 -7.97 10.51 24.76
CA TYR A 320 -9.21 11.20 25.10
C TYR A 320 -9.83 10.68 26.40
N LEU A 321 -9.90 9.35 26.57
CA LEU A 321 -10.49 8.76 27.77
C LEU A 321 -9.69 9.10 29.04
N ILE A 322 -8.36 9.05 28.97
CA ILE A 322 -7.49 9.46 30.08
C ILE A 322 -7.71 10.94 30.42
N HIS A 323 -7.77 11.82 29.41
CA HIS A 323 -8.05 13.25 29.63
C HIS A 323 -9.43 13.52 30.25
N THR A 324 -10.42 12.67 29.98
CA THR A 324 -11.75 12.75 30.64
C THR A 324 -11.80 12.15 32.05
N GLY A 325 -10.70 11.55 32.52
CA GLY A 325 -10.59 10.98 33.86
C GLY A 325 -10.87 9.48 33.97
N VAL A 326 -10.95 8.75 32.86
CA VAL A 326 -10.99 7.27 32.86
C VAL A 326 -9.60 6.74 33.22
N GLU A 327 -9.55 5.70 34.07
CA GLU A 327 -8.30 5.07 34.48
C GLU A 327 -7.51 4.50 33.29
N ASP A 328 -6.19 4.68 33.32
CA ASP A 328 -5.25 4.39 32.22
C ASP A 328 -5.38 2.97 31.66
N GLY A 329 -5.39 1.96 32.52
CA GLY A 329 -5.55 0.55 32.12
C GLY A 329 -6.90 0.29 31.46
N THR A 330 -7.96 0.92 31.95
CA THR A 330 -9.32 0.85 31.38
C THR A 330 -9.38 1.52 30.02
N ALA A 331 -8.82 2.73 29.87
CA ALA A 331 -8.74 3.45 28.61
C ALA A 331 -7.95 2.67 27.54
N PHE A 332 -6.80 2.09 27.92
CA PHE A 332 -6.00 1.22 27.05
C PHE A 332 -6.78 -0.03 26.62
N ASN A 333 -7.48 -0.69 27.54
CA ASN A 333 -8.28 -1.86 27.23
C ASN A 333 -9.44 -1.52 26.27
N ILE A 334 -10.15 -0.41 26.51
CA ILE A 334 -11.20 0.07 25.61
C ILE A 334 -10.62 0.28 24.21
N MET A 335 -9.52 1.02 24.08
CA MET A 335 -8.81 1.23 22.81
C MET A 335 -8.51 -0.09 22.10
N GLU A 336 -7.87 -1.05 22.78
CA GLU A 336 -7.45 -2.32 22.17
C GLU A 336 -8.63 -3.21 21.75
N LYS A 337 -9.74 -3.20 22.50
CA LYS A 337 -10.93 -3.98 22.13
C LYS A 337 -11.72 -3.32 20.99
N VAL A 338 -11.80 -1.99 20.95
CA VAL A 338 -12.45 -1.22 19.88
C VAL A 338 -11.67 -1.38 18.57
N ARG A 339 -10.35 -1.15 18.57
CA ARG A 339 -9.52 -1.26 17.35
C ARG A 339 -9.48 -2.65 16.74
N LYS A 340 -9.78 -3.71 17.52
CA LYS A 340 -9.89 -5.11 17.05
C LYS A 340 -11.32 -5.47 16.60
N GLY A 341 -12.26 -4.54 16.72
CA GLY A 341 -13.68 -4.75 16.43
C GLY A 341 -14.36 -5.75 17.34
N LEU A 342 -13.80 -6.02 18.52
CA LEU A 342 -14.37 -6.99 19.46
C LEU A 342 -15.66 -6.44 20.09
N VAL A 343 -15.70 -5.12 20.32
CA VAL A 343 -16.90 -4.42 20.80
C VAL A 343 -18.02 -4.51 19.76
N ALA A 344 -17.75 -4.16 18.50
CA ALA A 344 -18.72 -4.24 17.41
C ALA A 344 -19.24 -5.66 17.14
N LYS A 345 -18.45 -6.69 17.49
CA LYS A 345 -18.83 -8.11 17.41
C LYS A 345 -19.55 -8.63 18.65
N GLY A 346 -19.78 -7.80 19.68
CA GLY A 346 -20.40 -8.21 20.94
C GLY A 346 -19.54 -9.19 21.76
N LYS A 347 -18.22 -9.18 21.59
CA LYS A 347 -17.28 -10.11 22.23
C LYS A 347 -16.61 -9.54 23.50
N VAL A 348 -17.15 -8.45 24.04
CA VAL A 348 -16.59 -7.75 25.21
C VAL A 348 -17.64 -7.72 26.31
N PRO A 349 -17.59 -8.65 27.28
CA PRO A 349 -18.57 -8.72 28.37
C PRO A 349 -18.64 -7.44 29.22
N GLN A 350 -17.50 -6.75 29.38
CA GLN A 350 -17.38 -5.53 30.18
C GLN A 350 -17.92 -4.27 29.47
N TRP A 351 -18.42 -4.39 28.23
CA TRP A 351 -18.76 -3.20 27.43
C TRP A 351 -19.83 -2.32 28.08
N GLU A 352 -20.87 -2.91 28.68
CA GLU A 352 -21.92 -2.14 29.36
C GLU A 352 -21.39 -1.33 30.56
N GLU A 353 -20.46 -1.92 31.33
CA GLU A 353 -19.77 -1.24 32.45
C GLU A 353 -18.86 -0.11 31.96
N TRP A 354 -18.12 -0.33 30.87
CA TRP A 354 -17.28 0.70 30.26
C TRP A 354 -18.09 1.86 29.70
N LYS A 355 -19.28 1.59 29.14
CA LYS A 355 -20.19 2.68 28.72
C LYS A 355 -20.60 3.56 29.89
N GLU A 356 -20.94 2.97 31.03
CA GLU A 356 -21.30 3.73 32.22
C GLU A 356 -20.10 4.52 32.77
N THR A 357 -18.91 3.90 32.79
CA THR A 357 -17.66 4.57 33.18
C THR A 357 -17.37 5.79 32.30
N MET A 358 -17.49 5.64 30.98
CA MET A 358 -17.31 6.74 30.02
C MET A 358 -18.34 7.85 30.25
N LYS A 359 -19.61 7.51 30.50
CA LYS A 359 -20.66 8.50 30.81
C LYS A 359 -20.38 9.27 32.10
N GLN A 360 -19.93 8.59 33.14
CA GLN A 360 -19.55 9.21 34.41
C GLN A 360 -18.35 10.16 34.27
N ALA A 361 -17.43 9.85 33.35
CA ALA A 361 -16.32 10.71 32.95
C ALA A 361 -16.74 11.87 32.01
N GLY A 362 -18.02 11.99 31.65
CA GLY A 362 -18.52 13.06 30.79
C GLY A 362 -18.27 12.84 29.29
N VAL A 363 -17.94 11.61 28.87
CA VAL A 363 -17.81 11.26 27.45
C VAL A 363 -19.19 11.30 26.77
N PRO A 364 -19.34 12.02 25.64
CA PRO A 364 -20.61 12.11 24.92
C PRO A 364 -21.12 10.77 24.38
N ASP A 365 -22.45 10.60 24.33
CA ASP A 365 -23.08 9.37 23.83
C ASP A 365 -22.64 9.01 22.40
N TRP A 366 -22.47 10.00 21.52
CA TRP A 366 -22.04 9.78 20.14
C TRP A 366 -20.65 9.11 20.06
N TYR A 367 -19.75 9.44 20.98
CA TYR A 367 -18.40 8.90 21.04
C TYR A 367 -18.44 7.43 21.43
N ILE A 368 -19.26 7.11 22.44
CA ILE A 368 -19.48 5.74 22.92
C ILE A 368 -20.10 4.88 21.82
N GLU A 369 -21.10 5.40 21.11
CA GLU A 369 -21.73 4.73 19.96
C GLU A 369 -20.73 4.50 18.82
N SER A 370 -19.88 5.49 18.52
CA SER A 370 -18.82 5.37 17.50
C SER A 370 -17.86 4.24 17.83
N CYS A 371 -17.35 4.17 19.07
CA CYS A 371 -16.54 3.05 19.56
C CYS A 371 -17.23 1.69 19.36
N GLY A 372 -18.56 1.65 19.52
CA GLY A 372 -19.37 0.45 19.33
C GLY A 372 -19.44 -0.07 17.88
N LYS A 373 -19.09 0.75 16.88
CA LYS A 373 -19.23 0.41 15.45
C LYS A 373 -17.92 -0.03 14.79
N ILE A 374 -16.79 0.51 15.25
CA ILE A 374 -15.47 0.32 14.64
C ILE A 374 -15.11 -1.18 14.59
N LYS A 375 -14.82 -1.71 13.41
CA LYS A 375 -14.41 -3.12 13.23
C LYS A 375 -12.89 -3.31 13.17
N TYR A 376 -12.16 -2.27 12.80
CA TYR A 376 -10.71 -2.21 12.76
C TYR A 376 -10.25 -0.75 12.76
N MET A 377 -9.12 -0.42 13.37
CA MET A 377 -8.56 0.93 13.35
C MET A 377 -7.03 0.95 13.51
N PHE A 378 -6.38 1.88 12.80
CA PHE A 378 -4.93 2.06 12.81
C PHE A 378 -4.38 2.71 14.09
N PRO A 379 -3.11 2.40 14.47
CA PRO A 379 -2.31 3.28 15.32
C PRO A 379 -1.86 4.53 14.58
N LYS A 380 -1.78 5.66 15.31
CA LYS A 380 -1.34 6.95 14.77
C LYS A 380 0.05 6.89 14.17
N ALA A 381 0.98 6.14 14.78
CA ALA A 381 2.33 5.95 14.23
C ALA A 381 2.34 5.35 12.82
N HIS A 382 1.44 4.40 12.54
CA HIS A 382 1.33 3.80 11.21
C HIS A 382 0.73 4.78 10.21
N ALA A 383 -0.33 5.50 10.60
CA ALA A 383 -0.92 6.55 9.76
C ALA A 383 0.11 7.63 9.42
N VAL A 384 0.90 8.12 10.39
CA VAL A 384 1.97 9.09 10.16
C VAL A 384 3.01 8.55 9.17
N ALA A 385 3.53 7.33 9.39
CA ALA A 385 4.54 6.75 8.50
C ALA A 385 4.06 6.66 7.05
N TYR A 386 2.81 6.23 6.83
CA TYR A 386 2.22 6.11 5.48
C TYR A 386 1.97 7.47 4.85
N VAL A 387 1.52 8.47 5.63
CA VAL A 387 1.33 9.83 5.11
C VAL A 387 2.67 10.48 4.77
N MET A 388 3.73 10.26 5.55
CA MET A 388 5.08 10.72 5.18
C MET A 388 5.53 10.16 3.83
N MET A 389 5.32 8.85 3.58
CA MET A 389 5.64 8.25 2.28
C MET A 389 4.78 8.81 1.14
N ALA A 390 3.47 8.89 1.36
CA ALA A 390 2.52 9.43 0.38
C ALA A 390 2.87 10.87 0.01
N PHE A 391 3.23 11.71 0.99
CA PHE A 391 3.62 13.10 0.78
C PHE A 391 4.92 13.20 -0.02
N ARG A 392 5.94 12.39 0.31
CA ARG A 392 7.20 12.34 -0.44
C ARG A 392 6.97 11.92 -1.90
N ILE A 393 6.15 10.89 -2.14
CA ILE A 393 5.80 10.46 -3.51
C ILE A 393 5.03 11.57 -4.24
N ALA A 394 4.10 12.24 -3.56
CA ALA A 394 3.34 13.35 -4.11
C ALA A 394 4.22 14.57 -4.45
N TYR A 395 5.29 14.83 -3.69
CA TYR A 395 6.29 15.84 -4.05
C TYR A 395 6.94 15.55 -5.42
N PHE A 396 7.32 14.31 -5.69
CA PHE A 396 7.81 13.93 -7.01
C PHE A 396 6.73 14.04 -8.10
N LYS A 397 5.46 13.78 -7.76
CA LYS A 397 4.34 13.99 -8.70
C LYS A 397 4.23 15.46 -9.13
N VAL A 398 4.40 16.41 -8.20
CA VAL A 398 4.35 17.84 -8.49
C VAL A 398 5.60 18.29 -9.26
N TYR A 399 6.78 18.05 -8.70
CA TYR A 399 8.03 18.69 -9.14
C TYR A 399 8.87 17.86 -10.13
N TYR A 400 8.68 16.53 -10.17
CA TYR A 400 9.40 15.59 -11.04
C TYR A 400 8.46 14.62 -11.77
N PRO A 401 7.44 15.13 -12.50
CA PRO A 401 6.34 14.33 -13.01
C PRO A 401 6.75 13.16 -13.90
N LEU A 402 7.71 13.32 -14.82
CA LEU A 402 8.19 12.21 -15.64
C LEU A 402 8.82 11.09 -14.81
N ALA A 403 9.58 11.43 -13.76
CA ALA A 403 10.13 10.42 -12.86
C ALA A 403 9.02 9.73 -12.05
N TYR A 404 8.02 10.50 -11.59
CA TYR A 404 6.82 9.95 -10.95
C TYR A 404 6.08 8.94 -11.84
N TYR A 405 5.76 9.32 -13.07
CA TYR A 405 5.06 8.43 -13.99
C TYR A 405 5.90 7.20 -14.37
N ALA A 406 7.20 7.37 -14.61
CA ALA A 406 8.10 6.25 -14.84
C ALA A 406 8.08 5.25 -13.67
N ALA A 407 8.23 5.74 -12.43
CA ALA A 407 8.24 4.90 -11.25
C ALA A 407 6.87 4.25 -10.98
N PHE A 408 5.78 5.01 -11.15
CA PHE A 408 4.41 4.51 -10.97
C PHE A 408 4.09 3.39 -11.96
N PHE A 409 4.34 3.58 -13.27
CA PHE A 409 4.02 2.56 -14.27
C PHE A 409 4.91 1.33 -14.20
N SER A 410 6.12 1.47 -13.65
CA SER A 410 7.03 0.34 -13.47
C SER A 410 6.68 -0.54 -12.27
N ILE A 411 6.11 0.05 -11.20
CA ILE A 411 6.01 -0.60 -9.89
C ILE A 411 4.55 -0.80 -9.47
N ARG A 412 3.69 0.20 -9.67
CA ARG A 412 2.32 0.23 -9.10
C ARG A 412 1.21 -0.07 -10.08
N ALA A 413 1.44 0.15 -11.37
CA ALA A 413 0.42 -0.12 -12.36
C ALA A 413 0.04 -1.60 -12.34
N LYS A 414 -1.26 -1.87 -12.37
CA LYS A 414 -1.80 -3.22 -12.10
C LYS A 414 -2.06 -4.01 -13.38
N ALA A 415 -2.46 -3.32 -14.43
CA ALA A 415 -2.82 -3.89 -15.72
C ALA A 415 -2.53 -2.87 -16.84
N PHE A 416 -1.32 -2.29 -16.81
CA PHE A 416 -0.86 -1.41 -17.88
C PHE A 416 -0.75 -2.18 -19.20
N ASP A 417 -1.21 -1.56 -20.28
CA ASP A 417 -1.19 -2.13 -21.62
C ASP A 417 -0.69 -1.08 -22.62
N TYR A 418 0.41 -1.38 -23.30
CA TYR A 418 1.04 -0.48 -24.27
C TYR A 418 0.10 -0.11 -25.44
N GLU A 419 -0.66 -1.07 -25.95
CA GLU A 419 -1.54 -0.89 -27.11
C GLU A 419 -2.77 -0.04 -26.74
N LEU A 420 -3.26 -0.16 -25.51
CA LEU A 420 -4.39 0.64 -25.04
C LEU A 420 -3.97 2.04 -24.62
N MET A 421 -2.79 2.20 -24.02
CA MET A 421 -2.42 3.42 -23.28
C MET A 421 -1.39 4.31 -23.99
N CYS A 422 -0.51 3.73 -24.81
CA CYS A 422 0.64 4.47 -25.37
C CYS A 422 0.41 4.99 -26.80
N GLN A 423 -0.80 4.86 -27.34
CA GLN A 423 -1.12 5.20 -28.73
C GLN A 423 -1.67 6.63 -28.89
N GLY A 424 -1.35 7.51 -27.94
CA GLY A 424 -1.81 8.91 -27.90
C GLY A 424 -3.12 9.13 -27.13
N ARG A 425 -3.33 10.39 -26.72
CA ARG A 425 -4.44 10.82 -25.87
C ARG A 425 -5.82 10.53 -26.46
N GLU A 426 -6.03 10.80 -27.75
CA GLU A 426 -7.35 10.62 -28.38
C GLU A 426 -7.81 9.15 -28.38
N ARG A 427 -6.89 8.22 -28.67
CA ARG A 427 -7.18 6.78 -28.62
C ARG A 427 -7.46 6.32 -27.19
N LEU A 428 -6.68 6.81 -26.22
CA LEU A 428 -6.91 6.53 -24.81
C LEU A 428 -8.30 7.00 -24.36
N GLU A 429 -8.66 8.26 -24.61
CA GLU A 429 -9.95 8.83 -24.19
C GLU A 429 -11.14 8.10 -24.82
N THR A 430 -10.99 7.62 -26.06
CA THR A 430 -12.02 6.79 -26.73
C THR A 430 -12.22 5.47 -26.00
N THR A 431 -11.13 4.76 -25.68
CA THR A 431 -11.17 3.52 -24.91
C THR A 431 -11.74 3.76 -23.50
N MET A 432 -11.33 4.83 -22.82
CA MET A 432 -11.83 5.17 -21.50
C MET A 432 -13.34 5.45 -21.49
N LYS A 433 -13.89 6.08 -22.54
CA LYS A 433 -15.34 6.30 -22.68
C LYS A 433 -16.11 4.98 -22.80
N ASP A 434 -15.59 4.02 -23.57
CA ASP A 434 -16.17 2.66 -23.64
C ASP A 434 -16.12 1.97 -22.28
N TYR A 435 -14.96 1.98 -21.62
CA TYR A 435 -14.77 1.34 -20.31
C TYR A 435 -15.69 1.95 -19.26
N LYS A 436 -15.83 3.29 -19.22
CA LYS A 436 -16.74 3.98 -18.31
C LYS A 436 -18.21 3.57 -18.53
N LYS A 437 -18.62 3.41 -19.79
CA LYS A 437 -19.97 2.92 -20.14
C LYS A 437 -20.19 1.49 -19.66
N ARG A 438 -19.24 0.59 -19.93
CA ARG A 438 -19.30 -0.82 -19.52
C ARG A 438 -19.19 -1.00 -18.01
N LEU A 439 -18.40 -0.17 -17.31
CA LEU A 439 -18.31 -0.14 -15.86
C LEU A 439 -19.65 0.22 -15.22
N SER A 440 -20.33 1.25 -15.76
CA SER A 440 -21.67 1.66 -15.31
C SER A 440 -22.72 0.55 -15.51
N ALA A 441 -22.54 -0.30 -16.52
CA ALA A 441 -23.35 -1.48 -16.77
C ALA A 441 -22.91 -2.74 -16.00
N LYS A 442 -21.86 -2.66 -15.17
CA LYS A 442 -21.23 -3.79 -14.45
C LYS A 442 -20.76 -4.92 -15.39
N GLN A 443 -20.18 -4.55 -16.53
CA GLN A 443 -19.74 -5.45 -17.60
C GLN A 443 -18.22 -5.52 -17.77
N LEU A 444 -17.44 -4.82 -16.94
CA LEU A 444 -15.98 -4.94 -16.95
C LEU A 444 -15.53 -6.16 -16.15
N SER A 445 -14.50 -6.83 -16.65
CA SER A 445 -13.75 -7.82 -15.89
C SER A 445 -12.81 -7.14 -14.88
N PRO A 446 -12.33 -7.85 -13.83
CA PRO A 446 -11.38 -7.27 -12.88
C PRO A 446 -10.08 -6.76 -13.52
N LYS A 447 -9.60 -7.40 -14.60
CA LYS A 447 -8.42 -6.92 -15.36
C LYS A 447 -8.72 -5.59 -16.05
N GLU A 448 -9.90 -5.45 -16.65
CA GLU A 448 -10.31 -4.20 -17.31
C GLU A 448 -10.57 -3.07 -16.31
N GLU A 449 -11.12 -3.35 -15.13
CA GLU A 449 -11.26 -2.36 -14.07
C GLU A 449 -9.89 -1.86 -13.59
N ALA A 450 -8.92 -2.78 -13.42
CA ALA A 450 -7.55 -2.42 -13.09
C ALA A 450 -6.91 -1.57 -14.20
N ALA A 451 -7.07 -1.97 -15.47
CA ALA A 451 -6.55 -1.23 -16.61
C ALA A 451 -7.19 0.16 -16.70
N TYR A 452 -8.49 0.31 -16.42
CA TYR A 452 -9.16 1.61 -16.36
C TYR A 452 -8.57 2.52 -15.28
N GLY A 453 -8.17 1.95 -14.13
CA GLY A 453 -7.45 2.67 -13.10
C GLY A 453 -6.13 3.24 -13.60
N ASP A 454 -5.33 2.41 -14.27
CA ASP A 454 -4.04 2.84 -14.86
C ASP A 454 -4.25 3.86 -16.00
N MET A 455 -5.28 3.70 -16.83
CA MET A 455 -5.65 4.67 -17.88
C MET A 455 -5.90 6.06 -17.32
N LYS A 456 -6.48 6.21 -16.13
CA LYS A 456 -6.67 7.54 -15.50
C LYS A 456 -5.35 8.23 -15.20
N ILE A 457 -4.34 7.48 -14.76
CA ILE A 457 -2.99 8.01 -14.51
C ILE A 457 -2.33 8.42 -15.83
N VAL A 458 -2.50 7.62 -16.87
CA VAL A 458 -2.00 7.95 -18.22
C VAL A 458 -2.70 9.18 -18.79
N GLN A 459 -4.02 9.32 -18.60
CA GLN A 459 -4.75 10.51 -19.00
C GLN A 459 -4.23 11.75 -18.27
N GLU A 460 -3.95 11.65 -16.98
CA GLU A 460 -3.33 12.73 -16.22
C GLU A 460 -1.95 13.09 -16.79
N MET A 461 -1.13 12.10 -17.11
CA MET A 461 0.18 12.31 -17.74
C MET A 461 0.05 13.07 -19.08
N TYR A 462 -0.85 12.63 -19.97
CA TYR A 462 -1.10 13.31 -21.25
C TYR A 462 -1.69 14.71 -21.06
N ALA A 463 -2.60 14.90 -20.10
CA ALA A 463 -3.18 16.20 -19.79
C ALA A 463 -2.11 17.21 -19.33
N ARG A 464 -1.08 16.73 -18.63
CA ARG A 464 0.08 17.53 -18.21
C ARG A 464 1.11 17.77 -19.32
N GLY A 465 0.85 17.29 -20.53
CA GLY A 465 1.69 17.53 -21.72
C GLY A 465 2.86 16.55 -21.90
N TYR A 466 2.88 15.44 -21.17
CA TYR A 466 3.90 14.39 -21.35
C TYR A 466 3.43 13.33 -22.34
N GLU A 467 4.38 12.67 -22.97
CA GLU A 467 4.10 11.67 -24.01
C GLU A 467 4.92 10.41 -23.80
N PHE A 468 4.39 9.29 -24.30
CA PHE A 468 5.21 8.11 -24.51
C PHE A 468 5.97 8.23 -25.83
N MET A 469 7.13 7.59 -25.86
CA MET A 469 7.79 7.25 -27.11
C MET A 469 7.49 5.78 -27.46
N PRO A 470 7.58 5.40 -28.75
CA PRO A 470 7.45 4.01 -29.15
C PRO A 470 8.48 3.12 -28.44
N ILE A 471 8.11 1.87 -28.18
CA ILE A 471 9.06 0.87 -27.67
C ILE A 471 10.15 0.65 -28.72
N ASP A 472 11.40 0.87 -28.30
CA ASP A 472 12.60 0.47 -29.02
C ASP A 472 13.16 -0.79 -28.36
N ILE A 473 13.08 -1.93 -29.05
CA ILE A 473 13.47 -3.25 -28.52
C ILE A 473 14.95 -3.35 -28.13
N PHE A 474 15.82 -2.44 -28.58
CA PHE A 474 17.24 -2.41 -28.22
C PHE A 474 17.53 -1.52 -27.01
N ARG A 475 16.60 -0.63 -26.65
CA ARG A 475 16.80 0.35 -25.56
C ARG A 475 15.91 0.07 -24.36
N ALA A 476 14.69 -0.41 -24.61
CA ALA A 476 13.67 -0.64 -23.59
C ALA A 476 14.15 -1.65 -22.54
N LYS A 477 13.80 -1.41 -21.27
CA LYS A 477 14.00 -2.40 -20.20
C LYS A 477 12.85 -3.40 -20.18
N ALA A 478 13.13 -4.54 -19.56
CA ALA A 478 12.14 -5.61 -19.40
C ALA A 478 10.94 -5.16 -18.56
N LYS A 479 11.18 -4.45 -17.44
CA LYS A 479 10.16 -4.16 -16.41
C LYS A 479 10.01 -2.70 -16.01
N HIS A 480 10.97 -1.84 -16.37
CA HIS A 480 11.00 -0.46 -15.91
C HIS A 480 10.86 0.52 -17.07
N PHE A 481 9.98 1.50 -16.90
CA PHE A 481 9.87 2.66 -17.77
C PHE A 481 11.12 3.53 -17.63
N GLN A 482 11.49 4.20 -18.72
CA GLN A 482 12.66 5.07 -18.76
C GLN A 482 12.27 6.47 -19.20
N VAL A 483 12.85 7.48 -18.58
CA VAL A 483 12.77 8.86 -19.06
C VAL A 483 13.88 9.07 -20.09
N ILE A 484 13.50 9.32 -21.34
CA ILE A 484 14.41 9.49 -22.47
C ILE A 484 13.95 10.70 -23.28
N ASP A 485 14.82 11.67 -23.49
CA ASP A 485 14.57 12.86 -24.33
C ASP A 485 13.26 13.60 -23.96
N GLY A 486 12.93 13.65 -22.66
CA GLY A 486 11.70 14.28 -22.15
C GLY A 486 10.41 13.47 -22.36
N LYS A 487 10.52 12.21 -22.81
CA LYS A 487 9.40 11.28 -23.00
C LYS A 487 9.58 10.02 -22.15
N LEU A 488 8.51 9.22 -22.04
CA LEU A 488 8.57 7.92 -21.39
C LEU A 488 8.69 6.79 -22.41
N MET A 489 9.73 5.98 -22.28
CA MET A 489 9.84 4.70 -22.96
C MET A 489 9.18 3.60 -22.12
N PRO A 490 8.12 2.94 -22.62
CA PRO A 490 7.48 1.84 -21.92
C PRO A 490 8.38 0.62 -21.78
N ALA A 491 8.15 -0.15 -20.72
CA ALA A 491 8.82 -1.43 -20.50
C ALA A 491 8.26 -2.52 -21.44
N LEU A 492 9.06 -3.52 -21.78
CA LEU A 492 8.65 -4.60 -22.68
C LEU A 492 7.50 -5.46 -22.12
N ASN A 493 7.47 -5.69 -20.80
CA ASN A 493 6.40 -6.45 -20.15
C ASN A 493 5.02 -5.77 -20.16
N THR A 494 4.92 -4.55 -20.69
CA THR A 494 3.64 -3.85 -20.92
C THR A 494 2.92 -4.28 -22.20
N ILE A 495 3.59 -5.08 -23.03
CA ILE A 495 2.97 -5.70 -24.21
C ILE A 495 2.08 -6.84 -23.72
N ASP A 496 0.77 -6.75 -23.97
CA ASP A 496 -0.16 -7.78 -23.49
C ASP A 496 0.20 -9.18 -24.01
N GLY A 497 0.22 -10.14 -23.08
CA GLY A 497 0.74 -11.49 -23.28
C GLY A 497 2.24 -11.66 -22.98
N MET A 498 3.02 -10.59 -22.92
CA MET A 498 4.46 -10.64 -22.61
C MET A 498 4.72 -10.56 -21.10
N GLY A 499 4.91 -11.72 -20.47
CA GLY A 499 5.34 -11.77 -19.07
C GLY A 499 6.80 -11.37 -18.85
N ASP A 500 7.16 -11.08 -17.60
CA ASP A 500 8.50 -10.65 -17.17
C ASP A 500 9.66 -11.49 -17.75
N LYS A 501 9.54 -12.82 -17.77
CA LYS A 501 10.60 -13.71 -18.28
C LYS A 501 10.79 -13.59 -19.79
N ALA A 502 9.71 -13.38 -20.54
CA ALA A 502 9.79 -13.16 -21.97
C ALA A 502 10.42 -11.79 -22.27
N ALA A 503 10.03 -10.75 -21.51
CA ALA A 503 10.62 -9.42 -21.61
C ALA A 503 12.13 -9.42 -21.27
N GLU A 504 12.53 -10.12 -20.21
CA GLU A 504 13.95 -10.36 -19.86
C GLU A 504 14.69 -11.07 -21.01
N GLY A 505 14.07 -12.07 -21.65
CA GLY A 505 14.63 -12.77 -22.81
C GLY A 505 14.86 -11.88 -24.02
N VAL A 506 13.97 -10.92 -24.30
CA VAL A 506 14.15 -9.92 -25.37
C VAL A 506 15.35 -9.03 -25.08
N VAL A 507 15.46 -8.49 -23.85
CA VAL A 507 16.58 -7.62 -23.47
C VAL A 507 17.92 -8.37 -23.57
N GLU A 508 17.96 -9.64 -23.15
CA GLU A 508 19.16 -10.44 -23.27
C GLU A 508 19.52 -10.69 -24.74
N ALA A 509 18.55 -11.12 -25.54
CA ALA A 509 18.76 -11.38 -26.96
C ALA A 509 19.22 -10.14 -27.73
N ALA A 510 18.72 -8.96 -27.39
CA ALA A 510 19.08 -7.70 -28.04
C ALA A 510 20.57 -7.32 -27.84
N LYS A 511 21.25 -7.85 -26.82
CA LYS A 511 22.69 -7.62 -26.58
C LYS A 511 23.56 -8.23 -27.67
N ASP A 512 23.10 -9.30 -28.31
CA ASP A 512 23.84 -9.99 -29.38
C ASP A 512 23.72 -9.27 -30.74
N GLY A 513 23.18 -8.05 -30.76
CA GLY A 513 23.05 -7.20 -31.95
C GLY A 513 21.72 -7.38 -32.69
N PRO A 514 21.57 -6.77 -33.88
CA PRO A 514 20.33 -6.75 -34.64
C PRO A 514 19.78 -8.15 -34.94
N PHE A 515 18.46 -8.24 -35.08
CA PHE A 515 17.80 -9.47 -35.52
C PHE A 515 17.79 -9.52 -37.05
N THR A 516 17.91 -10.72 -37.62
CA THR A 516 17.93 -10.91 -39.08
C THR A 516 16.54 -11.22 -39.65
N SER A 517 15.67 -11.84 -38.84
CA SER A 517 14.31 -12.20 -39.18
C SER A 517 13.41 -12.29 -37.93
N CYS A 518 12.10 -12.38 -38.12
CA CYS A 518 11.15 -12.63 -37.03
C CYS A 518 11.40 -13.99 -36.36
N GLU A 519 11.80 -15.01 -37.13
CA GLU A 519 12.18 -16.32 -36.61
C GLU A 519 13.48 -16.26 -35.77
N ASN A 520 14.47 -15.48 -36.22
CA ASN A 520 15.68 -15.21 -35.46
C ASN A 520 15.37 -14.52 -34.12
N PHE A 521 14.53 -13.49 -34.14
CA PHE A 521 14.05 -12.81 -32.94
C PHE A 521 13.37 -13.77 -31.98
N LYS A 522 12.40 -14.56 -32.47
CA LYS A 522 11.65 -15.55 -31.68
C LYS A 522 12.58 -16.55 -30.99
N THR A 523 13.54 -17.09 -31.75
CA THR A 523 14.45 -18.13 -31.27
C THR A 523 15.42 -17.60 -30.22
N ARG A 524 16.02 -16.42 -30.46
CA ARG A 524 16.96 -15.79 -29.52
C ARG A 524 16.27 -15.32 -28.24
N SER A 525 15.12 -14.67 -28.37
CA SER A 525 14.38 -14.10 -27.23
C SER A 525 13.54 -15.13 -26.46
N LYS A 526 13.27 -16.29 -27.05
CA LYS A 526 12.36 -17.34 -26.54
C LYS A 526 10.92 -16.83 -26.31
N VAL A 527 10.52 -15.80 -27.05
CA VAL A 527 9.17 -15.23 -27.03
C VAL A 527 8.21 -16.11 -27.85
N SER A 528 6.93 -16.16 -27.46
CA SER A 528 5.94 -16.97 -28.18
C SER A 528 5.62 -16.38 -29.56
N GLY A 529 5.19 -17.22 -30.51
CA GLY A 529 4.83 -16.76 -31.86
C GLY A 529 3.75 -15.68 -31.86
N THR A 530 2.73 -15.84 -31.02
CA THR A 530 1.65 -14.87 -30.86
C THR A 530 2.14 -13.48 -30.47
N ILE A 531 3.15 -13.39 -29.59
CA ILE A 531 3.72 -12.10 -29.19
C ILE A 531 4.57 -11.51 -30.33
N VAL A 532 5.32 -12.34 -31.06
CA VAL A 532 6.10 -11.89 -32.22
C VAL A 532 5.19 -11.30 -33.31
N ASP A 533 4.08 -11.98 -33.62
CA ASP A 533 3.09 -11.50 -34.58
C ASP A 533 2.50 -10.16 -34.11
N LYS A 534 2.14 -10.05 -32.83
CA LYS A 534 1.64 -8.80 -32.23
C LYS A 534 2.67 -7.66 -32.31
N MET A 535 3.94 -7.92 -31.97
CA MET A 535 5.01 -6.92 -32.06
C MET A 535 5.23 -6.45 -33.49
N ARG A 536 5.09 -7.34 -34.47
CA ARG A 536 5.18 -7.01 -35.89
C ARG A 536 4.00 -6.17 -36.37
N GLU A 537 2.77 -6.52 -35.99
CA GLU A 537 1.57 -5.73 -36.30
C GLU A 537 1.64 -4.31 -35.75
N MET A 538 2.27 -4.15 -34.58
CA MET A 538 2.55 -2.84 -33.97
C MET A 538 3.78 -2.12 -34.55
N GLY A 539 4.46 -2.71 -35.55
CA GLY A 539 5.62 -2.12 -36.21
C GLY A 539 6.93 -2.12 -35.39
N MET A 540 6.97 -2.78 -34.23
CA MET A 540 8.15 -2.80 -33.34
C MET A 540 9.34 -3.57 -33.92
N LEU A 541 9.05 -4.50 -34.84
CA LEU A 541 10.06 -5.31 -35.53
C LEU A 541 10.45 -4.73 -36.89
N GLY A 542 9.96 -3.55 -37.26
CA GLY A 542 10.26 -2.90 -38.53
C GLY A 542 10.03 -3.80 -39.75
N ASP A 543 10.96 -3.73 -40.71
CA ASP A 543 10.90 -4.48 -41.98
C ASP A 543 11.58 -5.87 -41.90
N LEU A 544 11.70 -6.46 -40.71
CA LEU A 544 12.32 -7.79 -40.57
C LEU A 544 11.56 -8.83 -41.43
N PRO A 545 12.28 -9.63 -42.25
CA PRO A 545 11.67 -10.72 -42.99
C PRO A 545 11.13 -11.78 -42.02
N LEU A 546 10.18 -12.59 -42.49
CA LEU A 546 9.57 -13.66 -41.68
C LEU A 546 10.61 -14.68 -41.20
N SER A 547 11.46 -15.14 -42.11
CA SER A 547 12.52 -16.11 -41.85
C SER A 547 13.78 -15.74 -42.61
N ASP A 548 14.91 -16.23 -42.11
CA ASP A 548 16.19 -16.17 -42.82
C ASP A 548 16.16 -17.15 -43.99
N GLN A 549 16.49 -16.70 -45.19
CA GLN A 549 16.57 -17.57 -46.37
C GLN A 549 17.93 -18.29 -46.50
N MET A 550 18.91 -17.89 -45.68
CA MET A 550 20.27 -18.44 -45.65
C MET A 550 20.85 -18.33 -44.23
N SER A 551 21.40 -19.42 -43.69
CA SER A 551 22.22 -19.39 -42.47
C SER A 551 23.70 -19.47 -42.82
N LEU A 552 24.56 -18.74 -42.11
CA LEU A 552 26.02 -18.86 -42.28
C LEU A 552 26.53 -20.28 -41.96
N LEU A 553 25.80 -21.02 -41.12
CA LEU A 553 26.08 -22.41 -40.80
C LEU A 553 25.69 -23.38 -41.93
N ASP A 554 24.86 -22.96 -42.90
CA ASP A 554 24.55 -23.78 -44.08
C ASP A 554 25.74 -23.79 -45.07
N PHE A 555 26.70 -22.88 -44.89
CA PHE A 555 27.90 -22.72 -45.71
C PHE A 555 29.19 -23.15 -44.99
N MET A 556 29.10 -23.57 -43.73
CA MET A 556 30.20 -24.13 -42.92
C MET A 556 30.06 -25.64 -42.81
#